data_AF-A0A454VXN3-F1
#
_entry.id   AF-A0A454VXN3-F1
#
_cell.length_a   1.000
_cell.length_b   1.000
_cell.length_c   1.000
_cell.angle_alpha   90.00
_cell.angle_beta   90.00
_cell.angle_gamma   90.00
#
_symmetry.space_group_name_H-M   'P 1'
#
loop_
_entity.id
_entity.type
_entity.pdbx_description
1 polymer ?
#
loop_
_entity_poly.entity_id
_entity_poly.type
_entity_poly.pdbx_seq_one_letter_code
_entity_poly.pdbx_strand_id
1 'polypeptide(L)'
;MKAAMETAQGLQDLQVQEIVHQRMESLMGLDSDALQTAMKRIHLEASHKVLPMKVEVVRDAVAKASGFSSGAELAASPGYEPTPATGGKWLTWSRFDVTGKKAEIQGAFKGRSLTHNLNGGSLASLLGVGVLASTEKRAVMGIGGGLGMSEQADKMTGGANSVFLRVKKTPSSPGGGRLIWDDPSVLMRRSDYYAYNGDHYGAINPANGHYSAGAITRDPMKIAAFSGSSNEIMFRNGIDL
;
A
#
# COMPACT_ATOMS: atom_id res chain seq x y z
N MET A 1 10.22 -12.97 8.10
CA MET A 1 9.62 -11.77 8.71
C MET A 1 9.37 -11.89 10.22
N LYS A 2 8.63 -12.90 10.72
CA LYS A 2 8.37 -13.06 12.17
C LYS A 2 9.65 -13.03 13.03
N ALA A 3 10.64 -13.87 12.70
CA ALA A 3 11.92 -13.91 13.43
C ALA A 3 12.65 -12.55 13.46
N ALA A 4 12.63 -11.79 12.35
CA ALA A 4 13.27 -10.48 12.31
C ALA A 4 12.57 -9.46 13.22
N MET A 5 11.24 -9.53 13.33
CA MET A 5 10.49 -8.68 14.26
C MET A 5 10.78 -9.06 15.72
N GLU A 6 10.92 -10.35 16.01
CA GLU A 6 11.31 -10.84 17.34
C GLU A 6 12.74 -10.38 17.70
N THR A 7 13.70 -10.49 16.78
CA THR A 7 15.06 -9.96 16.95
C THR A 7 15.05 -8.45 17.19
N ALA A 8 14.30 -7.69 16.38
CA ALA A 8 14.19 -6.24 16.53
C ALA A 8 13.57 -5.83 17.88
N GLN A 9 12.63 -6.63 18.42
CA GLN A 9 12.09 -6.41 19.75
C GLN A 9 13.13 -6.74 20.84
N GLY A 10 13.81 -7.88 20.72
CA GLY A 10 14.85 -8.30 21.67
C GLY A 10 16.00 -7.29 21.81
N LEU A 11 16.39 -6.60 20.72
CA LEU A 11 17.37 -5.51 20.78
C LEU A 11 16.93 -4.39 21.72
N GLN A 12 15.67 -3.99 21.65
CA GLN A 12 15.13 -2.94 22.51
C GLN A 12 15.08 -3.39 23.97
N ASP A 13 14.67 -4.63 24.22
CA ASP A 13 14.57 -5.18 25.58
C ASP A 13 15.95 -5.24 26.24
N LEU A 14 16.98 -5.69 25.51
CA LEU A 14 18.38 -5.67 25.97
C LEU A 14 18.86 -4.24 26.27
N GLN A 15 18.54 -3.28 25.39
CA GLN A 15 18.94 -1.89 25.60
C GLN A 15 18.24 -1.25 26.82
N VAL A 16 16.97 -1.60 27.07
CA VAL A 16 16.27 -1.18 28.29
C VAL A 16 16.97 -1.74 29.52
N GLN A 17 17.27 -3.05 29.54
CA GLN A 17 17.96 -3.68 30.66
C GLN A 17 19.32 -3.02 30.92
N GLU A 18 20.10 -2.74 29.87
CA GLU A 18 21.38 -2.06 29.98
C GLU A 18 21.25 -0.67 30.62
N ILE A 19 20.31 0.16 30.14
CA ILE A 19 20.11 1.52 30.67
C ILE A 19 19.60 1.46 32.12
N VAL A 20 18.72 0.51 32.45
CA VAL A 20 18.25 0.30 33.82
C VAL A 20 19.43 -0.07 34.73
N HIS A 21 20.29 -1.00 34.31
CA HIS A 21 21.48 -1.37 35.09
C HIS A 21 22.44 -0.18 35.27
N GLN A 22 22.69 0.60 34.22
CA GLN A 22 23.54 1.81 34.28
C GLN A 22 22.99 2.89 35.22
N ARG A 23 21.66 2.92 35.41
CA ARG A 23 20.96 3.95 36.21
C ARG A 23 20.37 3.40 37.49
N MET A 24 20.70 2.17 37.87
CA MET A 24 20.05 1.46 38.98
C MET A 24 20.07 2.30 40.27
N GLU A 25 21.20 2.92 40.60
CA GLU A 25 21.34 3.79 41.77
C GLU A 25 20.39 4.99 41.76
N SER A 26 20.17 5.62 40.60
CA SER A 26 19.25 6.75 40.45
C SER A 26 17.77 6.36 40.44
N LEU A 27 17.48 5.07 40.21
CA LEU A 27 16.12 4.53 40.19
C LEU A 27 15.70 4.02 41.57
N MET A 28 16.66 3.62 42.40
CA MET A 28 16.40 3.19 43.78
C MET A 28 15.88 4.35 44.63
N GLY A 29 14.79 4.12 45.36
CA GLY A 29 14.21 5.11 46.28
C GLY A 29 13.27 6.13 45.63
N LEU A 30 13.03 6.05 44.31
CA LEU A 30 11.96 6.80 43.67
C LEU A 30 10.58 6.28 44.12
N ASP A 31 9.62 7.19 44.28
CA ASP A 31 8.22 6.82 44.40
C ASP A 31 7.67 6.23 43.08
N SER A 32 6.46 5.70 43.13
CA SER A 32 5.86 5.00 41.98
C SER A 32 5.71 5.90 40.74
N ASP A 33 5.31 7.16 40.92
CA ASP A 33 5.03 8.09 39.81
C ASP A 33 6.34 8.56 39.15
N ALA A 34 7.35 8.87 39.98
CA ALA A 34 8.68 9.21 39.54
C ALA A 34 9.35 8.03 38.82
N LEU A 35 9.22 6.81 39.37
CA LEU A 35 9.74 5.59 38.75
C LEU A 35 9.08 5.31 37.40
N GLN A 36 7.75 5.40 37.30
CA GLN A 36 7.05 5.23 36.02
C GLN A 36 7.51 6.25 34.97
N THR A 37 7.68 7.50 35.36
CA THR A 37 8.17 8.56 34.47
C THR A 37 9.60 8.26 34.01
N ALA A 38 10.48 7.84 34.93
CA ALA A 38 11.85 7.44 34.61
C ALA A 38 11.88 6.24 33.64
N MET A 39 11.07 5.21 33.90
CA MET A 39 10.99 4.04 33.03
C MET A 39 10.49 4.38 31.62
N LYS A 40 9.47 5.23 31.48
CA LYS A 40 9.01 5.71 30.15
C LYS A 40 10.13 6.41 29.39
N ARG A 41 10.92 7.25 30.05
CA ARG A 41 12.08 7.93 29.44
C ARG A 41 13.15 6.91 29.02
N ILE A 42 13.44 5.92 29.86
CA ILE A 42 14.38 4.84 29.54
C ILE A 42 13.90 4.05 28.31
N HIS A 43 12.62 3.70 28.24
CA HIS A 43 12.07 3.00 27.07
C HIS A 43 12.18 3.83 25.79
N LEU A 44 11.92 5.14 25.86
CA LEU A 44 12.06 6.05 24.71
C LEU A 44 13.52 6.16 24.25
N GLU A 45 14.43 6.35 25.20
CA GLU A 45 15.87 6.41 24.93
C GLU A 45 16.40 5.11 24.32
N ALA A 46 16.02 3.96 24.90
CA ALA A 46 16.37 2.65 24.38
C ALA A 46 15.87 2.49 22.94
N SER A 47 14.59 2.81 22.70
CA SER A 47 13.98 2.74 21.36
C SER A 47 14.72 3.59 20.34
N HIS A 48 15.12 4.81 20.72
CA HIS A 48 15.89 5.70 19.87
C HIS A 48 17.29 5.16 19.56
N LYS A 49 18.01 4.66 20.58
CA LYS A 49 19.35 4.07 20.43
C LYS A 49 19.36 2.86 19.50
N VAL A 50 18.40 1.95 19.64
CA VAL A 50 18.37 0.72 18.81
C VAL A 50 17.67 0.90 17.47
N LEU A 51 17.06 2.06 17.20
CA LEU A 51 16.28 2.28 15.98
C LEU A 51 17.09 1.95 14.70
N PRO A 52 18.34 2.38 14.53
CA PRO A 52 19.13 2.04 13.33
C PRO A 52 19.29 0.53 13.15
N MET A 53 19.58 -0.21 14.22
CA MET A 53 19.74 -1.67 14.19
C MET A 53 18.43 -2.38 13.89
N LYS A 54 17.31 -1.91 14.46
CA LYS A 54 15.97 -2.44 14.16
C LYS A 54 15.64 -2.24 12.68
N VAL A 55 15.94 -1.07 12.13
CA VAL A 55 15.75 -0.80 10.70
C VAL A 55 16.59 -1.73 9.84
N GLU A 56 17.86 -1.96 10.21
CA GLU A 56 18.75 -2.88 9.49
C GLU A 56 18.22 -4.32 9.49
N VAL A 57 17.87 -4.86 10.67
CA VAL A 57 17.31 -6.22 10.82
C VAL A 57 16.05 -6.40 9.96
N VAL A 58 15.13 -5.44 10.01
CA VAL A 58 13.90 -5.51 9.22
C VAL A 58 14.19 -5.38 7.73
N ARG A 59 15.08 -4.47 7.34
CA ARG A 59 15.45 -4.25 5.93
C ARG A 59 16.12 -5.49 5.33
N ASP A 60 17.03 -6.13 6.06
CA ASP A 60 17.66 -7.39 5.65
C ASP A 60 16.64 -8.51 5.47
N ALA A 61 15.66 -8.60 6.36
CA ALA A 61 14.60 -9.60 6.26
C ALA A 61 13.70 -9.35 5.05
N VAL A 62 13.38 -8.09 4.75
CA VAL A 62 12.64 -7.71 3.53
C VAL A 62 13.46 -8.03 2.30
N ALA A 63 14.74 -7.63 2.26
CA ALA A 63 15.65 -7.90 1.16
C ALA A 63 15.66 -9.38 0.77
N LYS A 64 15.92 -10.25 1.75
CA LYS A 64 15.90 -11.72 1.56
C LYS A 64 14.56 -12.22 1.02
N ALA A 65 13.44 -11.76 1.60
CA ALA A 65 12.10 -12.16 1.16
C ALA A 65 11.78 -11.70 -0.27
N SER A 66 12.42 -10.63 -0.73
CA SER A 66 12.27 -10.08 -2.08
C SER A 66 13.37 -10.48 -3.07
N GLY A 67 14.28 -11.37 -2.67
CA GLY A 67 15.32 -11.92 -3.56
C GLY A 67 16.60 -11.08 -3.67
N PHE A 68 16.78 -10.06 -2.82
CA PHE A 68 18.05 -9.35 -2.67
C PHE A 68 18.97 -10.10 -1.69
N SER A 69 20.28 -9.98 -1.88
CA SER A 69 21.30 -10.61 -1.03
C SER A 69 21.41 -9.97 0.36
N SER A 70 21.13 -8.66 0.47
CA SER A 70 21.23 -7.90 1.72
C SER A 70 20.33 -6.66 1.72
N GLY A 71 20.06 -6.12 2.91
CA GLY A 71 19.35 -4.85 3.09
C GLY A 71 20.13 -3.65 2.54
N ALA A 72 21.46 -3.72 2.50
CA ALA A 72 22.30 -2.72 1.85
C ALA A 72 22.09 -2.71 0.32
N GLU A 73 22.04 -3.89 -0.30
CA GLU A 73 21.72 -4.01 -1.73
C GLU A 73 20.30 -3.52 -2.03
N LEU A 74 19.31 -3.90 -1.21
CA LEU A 74 17.95 -3.39 -1.34
C LEU A 74 17.92 -1.85 -1.24
N ALA A 75 18.60 -1.27 -0.25
CA ALA A 75 18.65 0.18 -0.06
C ALA A 75 19.34 0.91 -1.21
N ALA A 76 20.33 0.29 -1.85
CA ALA A 76 21.02 0.82 -3.01
C ALA A 76 20.25 0.59 -4.33
N SER A 77 19.17 -0.21 -4.30
CA SER A 77 18.41 -0.50 -5.51
C SER A 77 17.71 0.77 -6.04
N PRO A 78 17.63 0.98 -7.36
CA PRO A 78 16.96 2.14 -7.94
C PRO A 78 15.48 2.26 -7.56
N GLY A 79 14.89 1.18 -7.05
CA GLY A 79 13.49 1.12 -6.65
C GLY A 79 13.20 1.42 -5.20
N TYR A 80 14.22 1.48 -4.35
CA TYR A 80 14.04 1.72 -2.93
C TYR A 80 13.83 3.21 -2.66
N GLU A 81 12.57 3.61 -2.62
CA GLU A 81 12.15 4.96 -2.24
C GLU A 81 11.37 4.89 -0.91
N PRO A 82 12.04 5.12 0.24
CA PRO A 82 11.39 5.04 1.54
C PRO A 82 10.50 6.27 1.83
N THR A 83 10.66 7.35 1.07
CA THR A 83 9.86 8.56 1.21
C THR A 83 8.55 8.41 0.45
N PRO A 84 7.38 8.60 1.07
CA PRO A 84 6.13 8.63 0.32
C PRO A 84 6.11 9.82 -0.63
N ALA A 85 5.53 9.59 -1.81
CA ALA A 85 5.08 10.67 -2.67
C ALA A 85 3.69 11.16 -2.21
N THR A 86 3.50 12.47 -2.23
CA THR A 86 2.15 13.06 -2.13
C THR A 86 1.50 13.03 -3.51
N GLY A 87 0.52 12.14 -3.70
CA GLY A 87 -0.30 12.04 -4.89
C GLY A 87 -1.78 12.06 -4.51
N GLY A 88 -2.59 12.87 -5.19
CA GLY A 88 -4.03 12.90 -5.02
C GLY A 88 -4.52 13.39 -3.66
N LYS A 89 -3.70 14.19 -2.98
CA LYS A 89 -3.87 14.59 -1.57
C LYS A 89 -3.66 13.43 -0.57
N TRP A 90 -3.05 12.33 -1.00
CA TRP A 90 -2.72 11.17 -0.17
C TRP A 90 -1.25 10.77 -0.27
N LEU A 91 -0.76 10.04 0.73
CA LEU A 91 0.58 9.45 0.70
C LEU A 91 0.54 8.13 -0.07
N THR A 92 1.46 7.98 -1.02
CA THR A 92 1.65 6.76 -1.79
C THR A 92 3.12 6.36 -1.76
N TRP A 93 3.39 5.06 -1.80
CA TRP A 93 4.75 4.53 -1.88
C TRP A 93 4.94 3.78 -3.19
N SER A 94 6.15 3.85 -3.72
CA SER A 94 6.55 3.03 -4.85
C SER A 94 6.98 1.64 -4.39
N ARG A 95 6.84 0.67 -5.27
CA ARG A 95 7.27 -0.71 -5.07
C ARG A 95 8.71 -0.86 -5.51
N PHE A 96 9.59 -1.22 -4.60
CA PHE A 96 11.00 -1.43 -4.93
C PHE A 96 11.23 -2.64 -5.86
N ASP A 97 10.34 -3.64 -5.84
CA ASP A 97 10.44 -4.85 -6.66
C ASP A 97 10.00 -4.65 -8.11
N VAL A 98 9.32 -3.54 -8.37
CA VAL A 98 8.75 -3.13 -9.66
C VAL A 98 9.47 -1.90 -10.23
N THR A 99 9.92 -1.00 -9.36
CA THR A 99 10.62 0.22 -9.77
C THR A 99 11.96 -0.16 -10.39
N GLY A 100 12.21 0.34 -11.61
CA GLY A 100 13.31 -0.11 -12.48
C GLY A 100 12.90 -1.12 -13.56
N LYS A 101 11.76 -1.80 -13.42
CA LYS A 101 11.24 -2.78 -14.40
C LYS A 101 10.18 -2.22 -15.35
N LYS A 102 10.24 -0.91 -15.63
CA LYS A 102 9.22 -0.20 -16.43
C LYS A 102 8.99 -0.88 -17.79
N ALA A 103 10.06 -1.20 -18.51
CA ALA A 103 9.99 -1.80 -19.83
C ALA A 103 9.36 -3.22 -19.81
N GLU A 104 9.65 -4.02 -18.78
CA GLU A 104 9.07 -5.36 -18.61
C GLU A 104 7.55 -5.27 -18.41
N ILE A 105 7.10 -4.35 -17.56
CA ILE A 105 5.67 -4.12 -17.30
C ILE A 105 4.97 -3.61 -18.57
N GLN A 106 5.57 -2.65 -19.27
CA GLN A 106 5.04 -2.15 -20.54
C GLN A 106 4.93 -3.29 -21.57
N GLY A 107 5.94 -4.16 -21.64
CA GLY A 107 5.92 -5.36 -22.47
C GLY A 107 4.77 -6.32 -22.11
N ALA A 108 4.58 -6.58 -20.81
CA ALA A 108 3.51 -7.46 -20.33
C ALA A 108 2.11 -6.93 -20.65
N PHE A 109 1.91 -5.62 -20.53
CA PHE A 109 0.66 -4.93 -20.84
C PHE A 109 0.51 -4.58 -22.33
N LYS A 110 1.39 -5.05 -23.22
CA LYS A 110 1.28 -4.73 -24.65
C LYS A 110 -0.11 -5.07 -25.21
N GLY A 111 -0.75 -4.08 -25.84
CA GLY A 111 -2.12 -4.20 -26.36
C GLY A 111 -3.21 -4.21 -25.28
N ARG A 112 -2.91 -3.72 -24.07
CA ARG A 112 -3.84 -3.60 -22.95
C ARG A 112 -3.62 -2.28 -22.20
N SER A 113 -4.71 -1.73 -21.66
CA SER A 113 -4.69 -0.53 -20.79
C SER A 113 -5.44 -0.81 -19.49
N LEU A 114 -5.20 0.03 -18.48
CA LEU A 114 -6.04 0.09 -17.29
C LEU A 114 -7.16 1.10 -17.53
N THR A 115 -8.40 0.75 -17.15
CA THR A 115 -9.57 1.55 -17.51
C THR A 115 -10.53 1.75 -16.35
N HIS A 116 -11.15 2.93 -16.26
CA HIS A 116 -12.21 3.25 -15.30
C HIS A 116 -13.43 3.83 -16.01
N ASN A 117 -14.62 3.27 -15.78
CA ASN A 117 -15.87 3.84 -16.30
C ASN A 117 -16.35 4.97 -15.38
N LEU A 118 -16.70 6.12 -15.95
CA LEU A 118 -17.23 7.25 -15.18
C LEU A 118 -18.66 7.01 -14.69
N ASN A 119 -19.40 6.06 -15.29
CA ASN A 119 -20.79 5.72 -14.95
C ASN A 119 -21.68 6.98 -14.84
N GLY A 120 -22.23 7.27 -13.64
CA GLY A 120 -23.07 8.44 -13.39
C GLY A 120 -22.30 9.76 -13.21
N GLY A 121 -20.97 9.72 -13.18
CA GLY A 121 -20.12 10.91 -13.07
C GLY A 121 -19.82 11.58 -14.41
N SER A 122 -19.56 12.89 -14.36
CA SER A 122 -19.08 13.65 -15.53
C SER A 122 -17.57 13.83 -15.48
N LEU A 123 -16.92 13.81 -16.65
CA LEU A 123 -15.48 14.07 -16.76
C LEU A 123 -15.12 15.47 -16.26
N ALA A 124 -15.96 16.47 -16.55
CA ALA A 124 -15.73 17.85 -16.12
C ALA A 124 -15.71 17.98 -14.58
N SER A 125 -16.67 17.36 -13.89
CA SER A 125 -16.70 17.33 -12.43
C SER A 125 -15.48 16.64 -11.86
N LEU A 126 -15.05 15.54 -12.49
CA LEU A 126 -13.88 14.79 -12.05
C LEU A 126 -12.58 15.60 -12.20
N LEU A 127 -12.39 16.25 -13.35
CA LEU A 127 -11.24 17.13 -13.61
C LEU A 127 -11.24 18.36 -12.68
N GLY A 128 -12.42 18.88 -12.31
CA GLY A 128 -12.53 19.98 -11.35
C GLY A 128 -12.05 19.62 -9.94
N VAL A 129 -12.17 18.35 -9.53
CA VAL A 129 -11.59 17.86 -8.26
C VAL A 129 -10.10 17.52 -8.42
N GLY A 130 -9.69 17.10 -9.63
CA GLY A 130 -8.31 16.76 -9.99
C GLY A 130 -7.86 15.37 -9.56
N VAL A 131 -8.76 14.57 -8.96
CA VAL A 131 -8.46 13.21 -8.52
C VAL A 131 -9.63 12.28 -8.79
N LEU A 132 -9.33 11.04 -9.15
CA LEU A 132 -10.28 9.94 -9.08
C LEU A 132 -10.25 9.36 -7.67
N ALA A 133 -11.22 9.75 -6.84
CA ALA A 133 -11.32 9.34 -5.45
C ALA A 133 -12.24 8.12 -5.24
N SER A 134 -11.92 7.27 -4.27
CA SER A 134 -12.76 6.16 -3.83
C SER A 134 -14.05 6.66 -3.18
N THR A 135 -15.05 5.78 -3.01
CA THR A 135 -16.34 6.15 -2.41
C THR A 135 -16.19 6.78 -1.03
N GLU A 136 -15.37 6.20 -0.15
CA GLU A 136 -15.11 6.76 1.19
C GLU A 136 -14.40 8.12 1.11
N LYS A 137 -13.45 8.30 0.18
CA LYS A 137 -12.77 9.59 0.02
C LYS A 137 -13.66 10.66 -0.58
N ARG A 138 -14.55 10.32 -1.52
CA ARG A 138 -15.55 11.25 -2.04
C ARG A 138 -16.48 11.75 -0.94
N ALA A 139 -16.93 10.87 -0.04
CA ALA A 139 -17.74 11.27 1.10
C ALA A 139 -17.01 12.29 2.01
N VAL A 140 -15.73 12.06 2.30
CA VAL A 140 -14.90 13.00 3.09
C VAL A 140 -14.65 14.33 2.35
N MET A 141 -14.65 14.32 1.01
CA MET A 141 -14.56 15.53 0.18
C MET A 141 -15.89 16.29 0.04
N GLY A 142 -16.99 15.80 0.64
CA GLY A 142 -18.31 16.40 0.49
C GLY A 142 -18.98 16.10 -0.86
N ILE A 143 -18.51 15.09 -1.58
CA ILE A 143 -19.09 14.66 -2.86
C ILE A 143 -20.16 13.60 -2.57
N GLY A 144 -21.38 13.82 -3.08
CA GLY A 144 -22.52 12.92 -2.89
C GLY A 144 -22.32 11.54 -3.53
N GLY A 145 -23.14 10.58 -3.07
CA GLY A 145 -23.16 9.22 -3.62
C GLY A 145 -23.90 9.10 -4.96
N GLY A 146 -23.99 7.87 -5.48
CA GLY A 146 -24.69 7.56 -6.74
C GLY A 146 -23.85 7.82 -8.00
N LEU A 147 -22.55 8.07 -7.83
CA LEU A 147 -21.62 8.34 -8.92
C LEU A 147 -20.83 7.07 -9.33
N GLY A 148 -20.56 6.20 -8.36
CA GLY A 148 -19.89 4.92 -8.54
C GLY A 148 -20.87 3.77 -8.79
N MET A 149 -20.33 2.63 -9.21
CA MET A 149 -21.06 1.38 -9.33
C MET A 149 -21.07 0.68 -7.97
N SER A 150 -22.23 0.21 -7.50
CA SER A 150 -22.35 -0.65 -6.31
C SER A 150 -21.80 -0.06 -5.00
N GLU A 151 -21.82 1.27 -4.82
CA GLU A 151 -21.23 1.97 -3.66
C GLU A 151 -21.61 1.37 -2.30
N GLN A 152 -22.84 0.88 -2.15
CA GLN A 152 -23.31 0.29 -0.90
C GLN A 152 -22.77 -1.13 -0.66
N ALA A 153 -22.61 -1.94 -1.72
CA ALA A 153 -22.04 -3.28 -1.61
C ALA A 153 -20.56 -3.21 -1.21
N ASP A 154 -19.82 -2.27 -1.80
CA ASP A 154 -18.37 -2.10 -1.60
C ASP A 154 -18.00 -1.65 -0.17
N LYS A 155 -18.92 -0.99 0.54
CA LYS A 155 -18.70 -0.54 1.93
C LYS A 155 -18.44 -1.70 2.89
N MET A 156 -19.08 -2.85 2.64
CA MET A 156 -19.03 -4.00 3.55
C MET A 156 -17.93 -5.01 3.21
N THR A 157 -17.23 -4.83 2.09
CA THR A 157 -16.16 -5.72 1.61
C THR A 157 -14.76 -5.12 1.82
N GLY A 158 -14.69 -3.80 2.00
CA GLY A 158 -13.46 -3.01 1.99
C GLY A 158 -13.16 -2.36 0.64
N GLY A 159 -13.95 -2.66 -0.39
CA GLY A 159 -13.83 -2.08 -1.74
C GLY A 159 -14.05 -0.57 -1.77
N ALA A 160 -14.91 -0.02 -0.90
CA ALA A 160 -15.25 1.41 -0.91
C ALA A 160 -14.06 2.34 -0.60
N ASN A 161 -12.98 1.81 -0.04
CA ASN A 161 -11.72 2.52 0.19
C ASN A 161 -10.81 2.56 -1.05
N SER A 162 -11.23 1.96 -2.17
CA SER A 162 -10.42 1.83 -3.37
C SER A 162 -11.14 2.36 -4.61
N VAL A 163 -10.36 2.72 -5.62
CA VAL A 163 -10.79 2.98 -6.99
C VAL A 163 -10.58 1.72 -7.80
N PHE A 164 -11.59 1.33 -8.57
CA PHE A 164 -11.59 0.12 -9.38
C PHE A 164 -11.19 0.45 -10.82
N LEU A 165 -10.07 -0.11 -11.25
CA LEU A 165 -9.70 -0.18 -12.65
C LEU A 165 -9.97 -1.59 -13.20
N ARG A 166 -9.99 -1.71 -14.53
CA ARG A 166 -10.04 -2.99 -15.24
C ARG A 166 -8.92 -3.07 -16.27
N VAL A 167 -8.29 -4.24 -16.40
CA VAL A 167 -7.45 -4.57 -17.56
C VAL A 167 -8.37 -4.81 -18.76
N LYS A 168 -8.16 -4.07 -19.84
CA LYS A 168 -8.88 -4.22 -21.11
C LYS A 168 -7.92 -4.21 -22.28
N LYS A 169 -8.29 -4.88 -23.38
CA LYS A 169 -7.55 -4.81 -24.64
C LYS A 169 -7.63 -3.39 -25.21
N THR A 170 -6.54 -2.94 -25.81
CA THR A 170 -6.40 -1.61 -26.43
C THR A 170 -5.78 -1.76 -27.83
N PRO A 171 -6.27 -1.04 -28.86
CA PRO A 171 -7.39 -0.10 -28.80
C PRO A 171 -8.71 -0.86 -28.59
N SER A 172 -9.53 -0.36 -27.67
CA SER A 172 -10.95 -0.72 -27.61
C SER A 172 -11.74 0.52 -27.99
N SER A 173 -12.93 0.35 -28.56
CA SER A 173 -13.91 1.42 -28.73
C SER A 173 -14.93 1.30 -27.60
N PRO A 174 -14.62 1.79 -26.38
CA PRO A 174 -15.55 1.70 -25.27
C PRO A 174 -16.70 2.69 -25.49
N GLY A 175 -17.93 2.22 -25.31
CA GLY A 175 -19.07 3.14 -25.13
C GLY A 175 -18.98 3.87 -23.79
N GLY A 176 -19.42 5.13 -23.75
CA GLY A 176 -19.51 5.96 -22.54
C GLY A 176 -18.20 6.65 -22.13
N GLY A 177 -18.29 7.52 -21.12
CA GLY A 177 -17.14 8.23 -20.56
C GLY A 177 -16.21 7.29 -19.78
N ARG A 178 -14.93 7.24 -20.16
CA ARG A 178 -13.93 6.33 -19.57
C ARG A 178 -12.58 7.02 -19.45
N LEU A 179 -11.90 6.78 -18.33
CA LEU A 179 -10.48 7.08 -18.18
C LEU A 179 -9.64 5.88 -18.59
N ILE A 180 -8.58 6.14 -19.33
CA ILE A 180 -7.69 5.12 -19.89
C ILE A 180 -6.25 5.50 -19.54
N TRP A 181 -5.57 4.62 -18.81
CA TRP A 181 -4.13 4.70 -18.61
C TRP A 181 -3.47 3.75 -19.61
N ASP A 182 -3.04 4.31 -20.74
CA ASP A 182 -2.38 3.58 -21.83
C ASP A 182 -0.96 3.13 -21.49
N ASP A 183 -0.34 3.71 -20.47
CA ASP A 183 0.86 3.20 -19.83
C ASP A 183 0.55 2.69 -18.41
N PRO A 184 0.12 1.42 -18.24
CA PRO A 184 -0.13 0.83 -16.93
C PRO A 184 1.06 0.89 -15.97
N SER A 185 2.30 0.99 -16.48
CA SER A 185 3.50 1.02 -15.62
C SER A 185 3.53 2.23 -14.67
N VAL A 186 2.87 3.33 -15.03
CA VAL A 186 2.76 4.54 -14.20
C VAL A 186 2.00 4.27 -12.90
N LEU A 187 1.01 3.38 -12.96
CA LEU A 187 0.20 3.01 -11.80
C LEU A 187 0.70 1.73 -11.12
N MET A 188 1.17 0.74 -11.88
CA MET A 188 1.66 -0.54 -11.35
C MET A 188 2.93 -0.40 -10.49
N ARG A 189 3.60 0.76 -10.51
CA ARG A 189 4.68 1.06 -9.56
C ARG A 189 4.19 1.33 -8.14
N ARG A 190 2.90 1.65 -7.92
CA ARG A 190 2.36 1.96 -6.58
C ARG A 190 2.30 0.71 -5.70
N SER A 191 2.47 0.87 -4.39
CA SER A 191 2.40 -0.24 -3.42
C SER A 191 1.00 -0.52 -2.88
N ASP A 192 0.06 0.39 -3.10
CA ASP A 192 -1.24 0.44 -2.45
C ASP A 192 -2.37 -0.15 -3.29
N TYR A 193 -2.04 -1.06 -4.21
CA TYR A 193 -3.02 -1.80 -4.99
C TYR A 193 -3.03 -3.30 -4.73
N TYR A 194 -4.14 -3.92 -5.12
CA TYR A 194 -4.34 -5.37 -5.19
C TYR A 194 -5.36 -5.64 -6.30
N ALA A 195 -5.46 -6.88 -6.74
CA ALA A 195 -6.26 -7.21 -7.91
C ALA A 195 -6.85 -8.62 -7.86
N TYR A 196 -7.97 -8.79 -8.57
CA TYR A 196 -8.67 -10.05 -8.80
C TYR A 196 -8.97 -10.22 -10.29
N ASN A 197 -8.84 -11.43 -10.82
CA ASN A 197 -9.21 -11.75 -12.20
C ASN A 197 -10.73 -12.06 -12.36
N GLY A 198 -11.55 -11.50 -11.48
CA GLY A 198 -12.99 -11.71 -11.41
C GLY A 198 -13.63 -10.67 -10.49
N ASP A 199 -14.96 -10.74 -10.36
CA ASP A 199 -15.74 -9.84 -9.52
C ASP A 199 -15.67 -10.28 -8.05
N HIS A 200 -14.95 -9.52 -7.23
CA HIS A 200 -14.77 -9.77 -5.81
C HIS A 200 -15.21 -8.57 -4.96
N TYR A 201 -15.86 -7.57 -5.56
CA TYR A 201 -16.31 -6.35 -4.87
C TYR A 201 -15.18 -5.67 -4.09
N GLY A 202 -13.93 -5.79 -4.58
CA GLY A 202 -12.74 -5.27 -3.90
C GLY A 202 -12.48 -5.86 -2.52
N ALA A 203 -12.97 -7.07 -2.21
CA ALA A 203 -12.85 -7.67 -0.89
C ALA A 203 -11.40 -7.81 -0.39
N ILE A 204 -11.15 -7.38 0.84
CA ILE A 204 -9.84 -7.55 1.53
C ILE A 204 -9.98 -8.25 2.88
N ASN A 205 -11.18 -8.33 3.42
CA ASN A 205 -11.45 -8.95 4.70
C ASN A 205 -11.57 -10.48 4.54
N PRO A 206 -10.71 -11.28 5.19
CA PRO A 206 -10.79 -12.74 5.11
C PRO A 206 -12.12 -13.36 5.58
N ALA A 207 -12.90 -12.64 6.38
CA ALA A 207 -14.22 -13.08 6.83
C ALA A 207 -15.34 -12.84 5.80
N ASN A 208 -15.07 -12.11 4.72
CA ASN A 208 -16.07 -11.83 3.69
C ASN A 208 -16.09 -12.95 2.64
N GLY A 209 -17.28 -13.41 2.22
CA GLY A 209 -17.43 -14.49 1.24
C GLY A 209 -16.86 -14.20 -0.16
N HIS A 210 -16.66 -12.93 -0.50
CA HIS A 210 -15.98 -12.53 -1.74
C HIS A 210 -14.45 -12.53 -1.63
N TYR A 211 -13.88 -12.69 -0.43
CA TYR A 211 -12.43 -12.78 -0.29
C TYR A 211 -11.92 -14.16 -0.68
N SER A 212 -10.82 -14.19 -1.45
CA SER A 212 -10.07 -15.41 -1.73
C SER A 212 -8.57 -15.14 -1.66
N ALA A 213 -7.90 -15.81 -0.70
CA ALA A 213 -6.45 -15.72 -0.53
C ALA A 213 -5.68 -16.28 -1.74
N GLY A 214 -6.26 -17.25 -2.47
CA GLY A 214 -5.65 -17.83 -3.66
C GLY A 214 -5.84 -17.00 -4.93
N ALA A 215 -6.89 -16.15 -4.98
CA ALA A 215 -7.21 -15.35 -6.15
C ALA A 215 -6.63 -13.92 -6.11
N ILE A 216 -6.43 -13.36 -4.90
CA ILE A 216 -5.88 -12.02 -4.75
C ILE A 216 -4.41 -11.98 -5.20
N THR A 217 -4.04 -10.94 -5.94
CA THR A 217 -2.64 -10.74 -6.32
C THR A 217 -2.26 -9.27 -6.26
N ARG A 218 -0.95 -9.02 -6.12
CA ARG A 218 -0.33 -7.72 -6.36
C ARG A 218 0.66 -7.78 -7.52
N ASP A 219 0.94 -8.95 -8.07
CA ASP A 219 1.95 -9.13 -9.11
C ASP A 219 1.49 -8.49 -10.44
N PRO A 220 2.16 -7.44 -10.95
CA PRO A 220 1.77 -6.77 -12.18
C PRO A 220 1.83 -7.70 -13.40
N MET A 221 2.69 -8.72 -13.40
CA MET A 221 2.81 -9.67 -14.51
C MET A 221 1.60 -10.61 -14.56
N LYS A 222 1.11 -11.05 -13.39
CA LYS A 222 -0.14 -11.83 -13.30
C LYS A 222 -1.34 -10.97 -13.70
N ILE A 223 -1.37 -9.71 -13.27
CA ILE A 223 -2.46 -8.78 -13.61
C ILE A 223 -2.50 -8.53 -15.12
N ALA A 224 -1.35 -8.37 -15.78
CA ALA A 224 -1.28 -8.19 -17.23
C ALA A 224 -1.93 -9.35 -18.02
N ALA A 225 -1.98 -10.55 -17.43
CA ALA A 225 -2.60 -11.74 -18.01
C ALA A 225 -4.11 -11.87 -17.70
N PHE A 226 -4.70 -10.95 -16.93
CA PHE A 226 -6.12 -11.00 -16.60
C PHE A 226 -6.99 -10.97 -17.86
N SER A 227 -7.98 -11.85 -17.87
CA SER A 227 -8.88 -12.11 -19.00
C SER A 227 -10.36 -12.08 -18.59
N GLY A 228 -10.66 -12.11 -17.28
CA GLY A 228 -12.01 -12.00 -16.76
C GLY A 228 -12.66 -10.69 -17.19
N SER A 229 -13.91 -10.74 -17.67
CA SER A 229 -14.65 -9.56 -18.10
C SER A 229 -14.86 -8.56 -16.96
N SER A 230 -15.03 -9.08 -15.74
CA SER A 230 -15.20 -8.35 -14.48
C SER A 230 -13.94 -8.34 -13.61
N ASN A 231 -12.74 -8.44 -14.19
CA ASN A 231 -11.51 -8.27 -13.41
C ASN A 231 -11.46 -6.89 -12.72
N GLU A 232 -10.78 -6.82 -11.59
CA GLU A 232 -10.72 -5.65 -10.73
C GLU A 232 -9.28 -5.38 -10.30
N ILE A 233 -8.83 -4.13 -10.43
CA ILE A 233 -7.58 -3.63 -9.85
C ILE A 233 -7.94 -2.46 -8.93
N MET A 234 -7.69 -2.63 -7.64
CA MET A 234 -8.14 -1.73 -6.59
C MET A 234 -6.98 -0.89 -6.14
N PHE A 235 -7.02 0.41 -6.42
CA PHE A 235 -6.05 1.39 -5.89
C PHE A 235 -6.63 2.09 -4.67
N ARG A 236 -5.94 2.03 -3.53
CA ARG A 236 -6.43 2.67 -2.31
C ARG A 236 -6.53 4.19 -2.45
N ASN A 237 -7.54 4.75 -1.80
CA ASN A 237 -7.87 6.18 -1.72
C ASN A 237 -8.25 6.84 -3.05
N GLY A 238 -7.38 6.77 -4.06
CA GLY A 238 -7.62 7.32 -5.37
C GLY A 238 -6.39 7.43 -6.25
N ILE A 239 -6.56 8.08 -7.39
CA ILE A 239 -5.59 8.20 -8.48
C ILE A 239 -5.58 9.65 -8.98
N ASP A 240 -4.39 10.21 -9.20
CA ASP A 240 -4.21 11.51 -9.85
C ASP A 240 -4.60 11.47 -11.33
N LEU A 241 -5.13 12.59 -11.82
CA LEU A 241 -5.61 12.77 -13.20
C LEU A 241 -4.73 13.74 -13.98
#